data_AF-A0A1G4M9S7-F1
#
_entry.id   AF-A0A1G4M9S7-F1
#
_cell.length_a   1.000
_cell.length_b   1.000
_cell.length_c   1.000
_cell.angle_alpha   90.00
_cell.angle_beta   90.00
_cell.angle_gamma   90.00
#
_symmetry.space_group_name_H-M   'P 1'
#
loop_
_entity.id
_entity.type
_entity.pdbx_description
1 polymer ?
#
loop_
_entity_poly.entity_id
_entity_poly.type
_entity_poly.pdbx_seq_one_letter_code
_entity_poly.pdbx_strand_id
1 'polypeptide(L)'
;MKLLLRYGKFTRQLYRSATLLTKVGPTNSAQFTKGLENSINKDDLPGNLINKLPEELISEGNGLKSTTAENQLDTLKYYNDLIQSGFSPKQSTKVIELLLQTLNEEFFETYNKKFLRKMELENQSHLFNAAETELRYAIQISRETALNEQNLKLTKLNRDLQLLHDDLNELLINLLKKDSRVDFNDHKIENTLLHRNINLTLKDCNNKIGTRIIGNMKSEIENLRWQTTRSGLFAVLVLVFFIMSGVSISKRIATDNDKPVEVILHTIEPEESSENESGEQQLSDGEDR
;
A
#
# COMPACT_ATOMS: atom_id res chain seq x y z
N MET A 1 -36.49 -1.63 -2.22
CA MET A 1 -36.35 -1.42 -0.75
C MET A 1 -35.48 -2.45 -0.01
N LYS A 2 -35.15 -3.63 -0.58
CA LYS A 2 -34.26 -4.63 0.06
C LYS A 2 -32.74 -4.35 -0.08
N LEU A 3 -32.32 -3.51 -1.03
CA LEU A 3 -30.90 -3.16 -1.22
C LEU A 3 -30.37 -2.16 -0.18
N LEU A 4 -31.19 -1.21 0.29
CA LEU A 4 -30.79 -0.22 1.29
C LEU A 4 -30.54 -0.82 2.69
N LEU A 5 -31.24 -1.90 3.04
CA LEU A 5 -31.00 -2.64 4.29
C LEU A 5 -29.71 -3.47 4.27
N ARG A 6 -29.19 -3.81 3.08
CA ARG A 6 -27.94 -4.57 2.95
C ARG A 6 -26.71 -3.65 3.04
N TYR A 7 -26.81 -2.42 2.52
CA TYR A 7 -25.78 -1.39 2.70
C TYR A 7 -25.68 -0.89 4.15
N GLY A 8 -26.80 -0.74 4.87
CA GLY A 8 -26.80 -0.34 6.29
C GLY A 8 -26.22 -1.37 7.27
N LYS A 9 -26.22 -2.67 6.91
CA LYS A 9 -25.59 -3.72 7.74
C LYS A 9 -24.07 -3.81 7.51
N PHE A 10 -23.60 -3.47 6.32
CA PHE A 10 -22.18 -3.49 5.99
C PHE A 10 -21.43 -2.29 6.61
N THR A 11 -22.06 -1.11 6.64
CA THR A 11 -21.49 0.08 7.30
C THR A 11 -21.44 -0.06 8.82
N ARG A 12 -22.35 -0.82 9.45
CA ARG A 12 -22.27 -1.14 10.89
C ARG A 12 -21.18 -2.15 11.25
N GLN A 13 -20.85 -3.10 10.35
CA GLN A 13 -19.73 -4.03 10.55
C GLN A 13 -18.38 -3.30 10.49
N LEU A 14 -18.23 -2.36 9.55
CA LEU A 14 -16.99 -1.58 9.41
C LEU A 14 -16.75 -0.61 10.58
N TYR A 15 -17.80 -0.02 11.15
CA TYR A 15 -17.67 0.79 12.38
C TYR A 15 -17.32 -0.06 13.61
N ARG A 16 -17.83 -1.30 13.71
CA ARG A 16 -17.46 -2.23 14.79
C ARG A 16 -16.02 -2.73 14.69
N SER A 17 -15.50 -2.98 13.49
CA SER A 17 -14.10 -3.36 13.28
C SER A 17 -13.13 -2.19 13.49
N ALA A 18 -13.53 -0.96 13.12
CA ALA A 18 -12.74 0.24 13.43
C ALA A 18 -12.64 0.49 14.94
N THR A 19 -13.71 0.21 15.70
CA THR A 19 -13.75 0.35 17.18
C THR A 19 -12.98 -0.78 17.88
N LEU A 20 -12.84 -1.95 17.27
CA LEU A 20 -12.01 -3.04 17.80
C LEU A 20 -10.51 -2.84 17.54
N LEU A 21 -10.13 -2.14 16.46
CA LEU A 21 -8.73 -1.76 16.20
C LEU A 21 -8.27 -0.51 16.97
N THR A 22 -9.20 0.27 17.54
CA THR A 22 -8.86 1.35 18.50
C THR A 22 -8.75 0.87 19.95
N LYS A 23 -9.02 -0.41 20.22
CA LYS A 23 -8.77 -1.03 21.54
C LYS A 23 -7.41 -1.72 21.57
N VAL A 24 -6.38 -1.01 21.12
CA VAL A 24 -5.03 -1.27 21.61
C VAL A 24 -5.09 -0.89 23.09
N GLY A 25 -5.08 -1.90 23.96
CA GLY A 25 -5.02 -1.73 25.41
C GLY A 25 -3.89 -0.76 25.80
N PRO A 26 -3.93 -0.18 27.01
CA PRO A 26 -2.92 0.77 27.45
C PRO A 26 -1.55 0.12 27.26
N THR A 27 -0.83 0.55 26.22
CA THR A 27 0.54 0.15 25.99
C THR A 27 1.35 0.63 27.17
N ASN A 28 2.33 -0.18 27.55
CA ASN A 28 3.11 -0.15 28.77
C ASN A 28 3.86 1.17 29.08
N SER A 29 3.64 2.26 28.34
CA SER A 29 4.11 3.59 28.72
C SER A 29 3.44 4.09 30.01
N ALA A 30 2.19 3.72 30.30
CA ALA A 30 1.51 4.10 31.54
C ALA A 30 1.96 3.31 32.78
N GLN A 31 2.65 2.17 32.60
CA GLN A 31 3.29 1.44 33.71
C GLN A 31 4.76 1.86 33.88
N PHE A 32 5.43 2.26 32.81
CA PHE A 32 6.77 2.84 32.90
C PHE A 32 6.76 4.26 33.48
N THR A 33 5.70 5.05 33.25
CA THR A 33 5.52 6.35 33.94
C THR A 33 5.03 6.17 35.37
N LYS A 34 4.20 5.16 35.69
CA LYS A 34 3.82 4.85 37.08
C LYS A 34 4.94 4.21 37.91
N GLY A 35 5.90 3.55 37.26
CA GLY A 35 7.09 2.99 37.89
C GLY A 35 8.18 4.03 38.20
N LEU A 36 8.12 5.21 37.58
CA LEU A 36 9.02 6.34 37.84
C LEU A 36 8.35 7.48 38.61
N GLU A 37 7.06 7.37 38.92
CA GLU A 37 6.31 8.32 39.76
C GLU A 37 6.28 7.90 41.24
N ASN A 38 6.76 6.68 41.55
CA ASN A 38 6.75 6.13 42.91
C ASN A 38 8.12 6.16 43.62
N SER A 39 9.14 6.79 43.02
CA SER A 39 10.47 6.97 43.62
C SER A 39 11.04 8.38 43.46
N ILE A 40 10.25 9.33 43.01
CA ILE A 40 10.64 10.74 42.97
C ILE A 40 9.65 11.43 43.91
N ASN A 41 10.11 11.73 45.13
CA ASN A 41 9.36 12.62 46.01
C ASN A 41 9.02 13.88 45.20
N LYS A 42 7.78 14.38 45.30
CA LYS A 42 7.34 15.61 44.61
C LYS A 42 8.15 16.87 45.01
N ASP A 43 9.13 16.70 45.89
CA ASP A 43 10.09 17.70 46.33
C ASP A 43 11.35 17.77 45.42
N ASP A 44 11.60 16.80 44.55
CA ASP A 44 12.79 16.69 43.67
C ASP A 44 12.60 17.31 42.26
N LEU A 45 11.60 18.17 42.08
CA LEU A 45 11.45 18.91 40.82
C LEU A 45 12.54 20.00 40.74
N PRO A 46 13.29 20.14 39.61
CA PRO A 46 14.37 21.14 39.49
C PRO A 46 13.93 22.58 39.74
N GLY A 47 12.62 22.87 39.75
CA GLY A 47 12.07 24.16 40.13
C GLY A 47 12.01 24.44 41.64
N ASN A 48 11.95 23.42 42.51
CA ASN A 48 11.95 23.59 43.97
C ASN A 48 13.35 23.71 44.55
N LEU A 49 14.35 23.07 43.94
CA LEU A 49 15.76 23.13 44.35
C LEU A 49 16.32 24.57 44.25
N ILE A 50 16.05 25.28 43.16
CA ILE A 50 16.45 26.69 42.98
C ILE A 50 15.87 27.60 44.07
N ASN A 51 14.66 27.31 44.57
CA ASN A 51 14.02 28.10 45.62
C ASN A 51 14.53 27.75 47.02
N LYS A 52 15.05 26.53 47.21
CA LYS A 52 15.50 25.99 48.51
C LYS A 52 17.00 26.26 48.76
N LEU A 53 17.79 26.29 47.70
CA LEU A 53 19.20 26.66 47.69
C LEU A 53 19.49 27.98 48.43
N PRO A 54 18.79 29.11 48.20
CA PRO A 54 19.05 30.34 48.93
C PRO A 54 18.76 30.21 50.43
N GLU A 55 17.78 29.41 50.83
CA GLU A 55 17.37 29.25 52.23
C GLU A 55 18.43 28.46 53.03
N GLU A 56 19.00 27.42 52.42
CA GLU A 56 20.07 26.60 53.00
C GLU A 56 21.39 27.37 53.11
N LEU A 57 21.72 28.16 52.07
CA LEU A 57 22.88 29.07 52.05
C LEU A 57 22.80 30.16 53.15
N ILE A 58 21.61 30.69 53.42
CA ILE A 58 21.39 31.71 54.45
C ILE A 58 21.43 31.11 55.86
N SER A 59 20.91 29.89 56.04
CA SER A 59 20.91 29.18 57.32
C SER A 59 22.31 28.75 57.76
N GLU A 60 23.14 28.23 56.85
CA GLU A 60 24.52 27.82 57.15
C GLU A 60 25.51 29.00 57.21
N GLY A 61 25.10 30.18 56.74
CA GLY A 61 25.91 31.40 56.76
C GLY A 61 26.06 32.06 58.14
N ASN A 62 25.45 31.52 59.20
CA ASN A 62 25.53 32.12 60.53
C ASN A 62 26.93 31.87 61.12
N GLY A 63 27.82 32.86 60.95
CA GLY A 63 29.25 32.78 61.26
C GLY A 63 29.60 32.28 62.65
N LEU A 64 30.77 31.64 62.76
CA LEU A 64 31.32 31.12 64.02
C LEU A 64 31.49 32.25 65.06
N LYS A 65 31.24 31.91 66.33
CA LYS A 65 31.42 32.85 67.45
C LYS A 65 32.91 33.19 67.64
N SER A 66 33.20 34.46 67.92
CA SER A 66 34.56 34.92 68.20
C SER A 66 35.16 34.20 69.41
N THR A 67 36.43 33.79 69.30
CA THR A 67 37.12 33.07 70.38
C THR A 67 37.86 34.05 71.28
N THR A 68 37.47 34.15 72.55
CA THR A 68 38.13 35.00 73.54
C THR A 68 39.23 34.25 74.28
N ALA A 69 40.25 34.96 74.76
CA ALA A 69 41.29 34.41 75.64
C ALA A 69 40.71 33.64 76.85
N GLU A 70 39.61 34.12 77.42
CA GLU A 70 38.89 33.48 78.53
C GLU A 70 38.41 32.05 78.23
N ASN A 71 38.09 31.76 76.97
CA ASN A 71 37.60 30.44 76.56
C ASN A 71 38.74 29.46 76.19
N GLN A 72 39.97 29.98 76.03
CA GLN A 72 41.14 29.22 75.59
C GLN A 72 42.20 29.06 76.68
N LEU A 73 42.22 29.92 77.70
CA LEU A 73 43.16 29.84 78.83
C LEU A 73 42.50 29.33 80.12
N ASP A 74 43.16 28.37 80.76
CA ASP A 74 42.79 27.89 82.09
C ASP A 74 43.24 28.90 83.17
N THR A 75 42.34 29.84 83.45
CA THR A 75 42.52 30.94 84.40
C THR A 75 42.81 30.43 85.82
N LEU A 76 42.26 29.27 86.19
CA LEU A 76 42.40 28.68 87.52
C LEU A 76 43.77 28.05 87.72
N LYS A 77 44.30 27.39 86.68
CA LYS A 77 45.67 26.84 86.72
C LYS A 77 46.70 27.93 86.96
N TYR A 78 46.65 29.01 86.18
CA TYR A 78 47.58 30.13 86.36
C TYR A 78 47.40 30.80 87.74
N TYR A 79 46.17 30.93 88.22
CA TYR A 79 45.92 31.48 89.55
C TYR A 79 46.62 30.68 90.66
N ASN A 80 46.55 29.34 90.60
CA ASN A 80 47.19 28.46 91.56
C ASN A 80 48.73 28.53 91.47
N ASP A 81 49.29 28.59 90.27
CA ASP A 81 50.74 28.72 90.04
C ASP A 81 51.28 30.06 90.58
N LEU A 82 50.51 31.15 90.45
CA LEU A 82 50.86 32.46 91.02
C LEU A 82 50.79 32.45 92.56
N ILE A 83 49.82 31.77 93.16
CA ILE A 83 49.77 31.63 94.62
C ILE A 83 50.96 30.81 95.14
N GLN A 84 51.31 29.72 94.46
CA GLN A 84 52.43 28.87 94.84
C GLN A 84 53.79 29.59 94.76
N SER A 85 53.92 30.58 93.87
CA SER A 85 55.11 31.42 93.72
C SER A 85 55.17 32.60 94.71
N GLY A 86 54.20 32.71 95.63
CA GLY A 86 54.23 33.68 96.74
C GLY A 86 53.50 35.00 96.47
N PHE A 87 52.72 35.10 95.39
CA PHE A 87 51.89 36.28 95.13
C PHE A 87 50.64 36.31 96.02
N SER A 88 50.21 37.52 96.41
CA SER A 88 48.95 37.70 97.13
C SER A 88 47.76 37.33 96.23
N PRO A 89 46.67 36.73 96.77
CA PRO A 89 45.47 36.38 96.01
C PRO A 89 44.93 37.53 95.15
N LYS A 90 44.97 38.77 95.67
CA LYS A 90 44.52 39.97 94.94
C LYS A 90 45.45 40.36 93.80
N GLN A 91 46.75 40.17 93.97
CA GLN A 91 47.74 40.45 92.93
C GLN A 91 47.64 39.41 91.81
N SER A 92 47.49 38.13 92.15
CA SER A 92 47.34 37.05 91.17
C SER A 92 46.11 37.25 90.28
N THR A 93 44.96 37.61 90.86
CA THR A 93 43.75 37.93 90.07
C THR A 93 43.99 39.12 89.13
N LYS A 94 44.68 40.18 89.58
CA LYS A 94 44.96 41.37 88.77
C LYS A 94 45.92 41.09 87.62
N VAL A 95 46.96 40.28 87.87
CA VAL A 95 47.92 39.87 86.84
C VAL A 95 47.24 39.05 85.76
N ILE A 96 46.34 38.14 86.15
CA ILE A 96 45.59 37.31 85.21
C ILE A 96 44.57 38.13 84.42
N GLU A 97 43.88 39.08 85.06
CA GLU A 97 42.98 40.03 84.38
C GLU A 97 43.74 40.85 83.33
N LEU A 98 44.90 41.41 83.67
CA LEU A 98 45.75 42.15 82.75
C LEU A 98 46.28 41.26 81.62
N LEU A 99 46.72 40.03 81.94
CA LEU A 99 47.18 39.07 80.95
C LEU A 99 46.07 38.76 79.94
N LEU A 100 44.86 38.44 80.42
CA LEU A 100 43.71 38.17 79.58
C LEU A 100 43.38 39.37 78.69
N GLN A 101 43.37 40.58 79.24
CA GLN A 101 43.09 41.79 78.47
C GLN A 101 44.12 42.01 77.36
N THR A 102 45.42 41.97 77.69
CA THR A 102 46.49 42.14 76.71
C THR A 102 46.47 41.07 75.62
N LEU A 103 46.24 39.81 75.99
CA LEU A 103 46.14 38.72 75.03
C LEU A 103 44.94 38.89 74.11
N ASN A 104 43.82 39.40 74.65
CA ASN A 104 42.61 39.61 73.89
C ASN A 104 42.75 40.75 72.87
N GLU A 105 43.33 41.88 73.29
CA GLU A 105 43.58 43.05 72.43
C GLU A 105 44.65 42.78 71.37
N GLU A 106 45.82 42.26 71.75
CA GLU A 106 46.93 42.14 70.80
C GLU A 106 46.81 40.93 69.88
N PHE A 107 46.39 39.78 70.41
CA PHE A 107 46.41 38.52 69.68
C PHE A 107 45.03 38.09 69.20
N PHE A 108 44.07 37.92 70.12
CA PHE A 108 42.77 37.35 69.74
C PHE A 108 41.93 38.27 68.85
N GLU A 109 41.98 39.59 69.02
CA GLU A 109 41.25 40.51 68.11
C GLU A 109 41.74 40.33 66.66
N THR A 110 43.04 40.37 66.46
CA THR A 110 43.66 40.21 65.13
C THR A 110 43.46 38.80 64.58
N TYR A 111 43.63 37.78 65.42
CA TYR A 111 43.43 36.38 65.06
C TYR A 111 41.99 36.12 64.63
N ASN A 112 41.01 36.49 65.46
CA ASN A 112 39.59 36.32 65.15
C ASN A 112 39.22 37.06 63.88
N LYS A 113 39.63 38.32 63.72
CA LYS A 113 39.31 39.10 62.52
C LYS A 113 39.86 38.46 61.24
N LYS A 114 41.07 37.91 61.27
CA LYS A 114 41.70 37.30 60.08
C LYS A 114 41.20 35.88 59.84
N PHE A 115 41.11 35.07 60.89
CA PHE A 115 40.71 33.67 60.81
C PHE A 115 39.21 33.52 60.55
N LEU A 116 38.35 34.23 61.29
CA LEU A 116 36.90 34.19 61.06
C LEU A 116 36.57 34.69 59.66
N ARG A 117 37.16 35.79 59.21
CA ARG A 117 36.94 36.28 57.84
C ARG A 117 37.41 35.29 56.78
N LYS A 118 38.57 34.65 56.98
CA LYS A 118 39.08 33.65 56.03
C LYS A 118 38.18 32.41 56.00
N MET A 119 37.79 31.89 57.16
CA MET A 119 36.90 30.75 57.28
C MET A 119 35.51 31.06 56.71
N GLU A 120 34.97 32.25 57.00
CA GLU A 120 33.70 32.71 56.44
C GLU A 120 33.77 32.82 54.92
N LEU A 121 34.86 33.39 54.38
CA LEU A 121 35.07 33.44 52.93
C LEU A 121 35.18 32.04 52.31
N GLU A 122 35.89 31.12 52.96
CA GLU A 122 36.01 29.72 52.50
C GLU A 122 34.67 28.98 52.57
N ASN A 123 33.90 29.18 53.63
CA ASN A 123 32.56 28.61 53.77
C ASN A 123 31.61 29.14 52.70
N GLN A 124 31.55 30.47 52.52
CA GLN A 124 30.75 31.11 51.48
C GLN A 124 31.17 30.68 50.07
N SER A 125 32.48 30.49 49.83
CA SER A 125 32.99 29.96 48.56
C SER A 125 32.57 28.50 48.35
N HIS A 126 32.66 27.66 49.37
CA HIS A 126 32.20 26.26 49.29
C HIS A 126 30.71 26.17 48.98
N LEU A 127 29.91 26.95 49.70
CA LEU A 127 28.47 27.10 49.50
C LEU A 127 28.12 27.60 48.09
N PHE A 128 28.84 28.62 47.60
CA PHE A 128 28.67 29.12 46.24
C PHE A 128 29.02 28.06 45.20
N ASN A 129 30.14 27.34 45.37
CA ASN A 129 30.53 26.28 44.46
C ASN A 129 29.51 25.13 44.46
N ALA A 130 28.99 24.75 45.63
CA ALA A 130 27.93 23.73 45.73
C ALA A 130 26.70 24.18 44.93
N ALA A 131 26.22 25.39 45.17
CA ALA A 131 25.09 25.98 44.44
C ALA A 131 25.35 26.08 42.93
N GLU A 132 26.57 26.43 42.50
CA GLU A 132 26.95 26.48 41.09
C GLU A 132 26.88 25.08 40.46
N THR A 133 27.44 24.06 41.12
CA THR A 133 27.42 22.69 40.59
C THR A 133 26.00 22.14 40.49
N GLU A 134 25.15 22.45 41.47
CA GLU A 134 23.75 22.07 41.45
C GLU A 134 22.98 22.78 40.34
N LEU A 135 23.18 24.09 40.16
CA LEU A 135 22.57 24.84 39.06
C LEU A 135 23.00 24.29 37.70
N ARG A 136 24.29 23.98 37.52
CA ARG A 136 24.81 23.36 36.29
C ARG A 136 24.14 22.00 36.04
N TYR A 137 24.00 21.18 37.09
CA TYR A 137 23.34 19.90 37.02
C TYR A 137 21.86 20.03 36.64
N ALA A 138 21.13 20.96 37.27
CA ALA A 138 19.73 21.25 36.95
C ALA A 138 19.54 21.71 35.49
N ILE A 139 20.44 22.56 34.98
CA ILE A 139 20.43 22.97 33.57
C ILE A 139 20.70 21.78 32.64
N GLN A 140 21.66 20.92 32.98
CA GLN A 140 21.97 19.74 32.18
C GLN A 140 20.79 18.78 32.10
N ILE A 141 20.14 18.47 33.23
CA ILE A 141 18.93 17.64 33.26
C ILE A 141 17.81 18.28 32.44
N SER A 142 17.58 19.59 32.61
CA SER A 142 16.55 20.31 31.86
C SER A 142 16.78 20.23 30.34
N ARG A 143 18.04 20.35 29.90
CA ARG A 143 18.38 20.17 28.48
C ARG A 143 18.18 18.75 28.01
N GLU A 144 18.62 17.75 28.79
CA GLU A 144 18.49 16.34 28.44
C GLU A 144 17.02 15.92 28.35
N THR A 145 16.20 16.34 29.31
CA THR A 145 14.75 16.09 29.30
C THR A 145 14.07 16.72 28.09
N ALA A 146 14.38 17.98 27.77
CA ALA A 146 13.85 18.66 26.58
C ALA A 146 14.29 17.96 25.27
N LEU A 147 15.56 17.55 25.18
CA LEU A 147 16.06 16.79 24.02
C LEU A 147 15.38 15.43 23.89
N ASN A 148 15.18 14.72 24.99
CA ASN A 148 14.49 13.42 24.99
C ASN A 148 13.03 13.58 24.55
N GLU A 149 12.33 14.62 25.02
CA GLU A 149 10.97 14.93 24.59
C GLU A 149 10.90 15.22 23.10
N GLN A 150 11.85 16.00 22.56
CA GLN A 150 11.95 16.27 21.12
C GLN A 150 12.22 15.00 20.32
N ASN A 151 13.15 14.15 20.78
CA ASN A 151 13.42 12.86 20.13
C ASN A 151 12.18 11.98 20.11
N LEU A 152 11.43 11.89 21.21
CA LEU A 152 10.18 11.14 21.27
C LEU A 152 9.13 11.68 20.30
N LYS A 153 9.01 13.01 20.17
CA LYS A 153 8.13 13.64 19.17
C LYS A 153 8.56 13.30 17.74
N LEU A 154 9.87 13.33 17.45
CA LEU A 154 10.40 12.96 16.13
C LEU A 154 10.15 11.48 15.81
N THR A 155 10.40 10.58 16.75
CA THR A 155 10.13 9.15 16.57
C THR A 155 8.64 8.91 16.33
N LYS A 156 7.76 9.58 17.07
CA LYS A 156 6.31 9.52 16.85
C LYS A 156 5.93 10.00 15.46
N LEU A 157 6.43 11.17 15.04
CA LEU A 157 6.17 11.71 13.71
C LEU A 157 6.66 10.77 12.59
N ASN A 158 7.85 10.19 12.74
CA ASN A 158 8.39 9.24 11.78
C ASN A 158 7.50 7.99 11.66
N ARG A 159 7.04 7.45 12.80
CA ARG A 159 6.08 6.33 12.80
C ARG A 159 4.76 6.71 12.14
N ASP A 160 4.23 7.89 12.44
CA ASP A 160 2.97 8.35 11.86
C ASP A 160 3.12 8.58 10.34
N LEU A 161 4.29 9.02 9.85
CA LEU A 161 4.61 9.13 8.44
C LEU A 161 4.74 7.76 7.76
N GLN A 162 5.35 6.77 8.42
CA GLN A 162 5.42 5.40 7.91
C GLN A 162 4.02 4.79 7.80
N LEU A 163 3.17 4.97 8.81
CA LEU A 163 1.77 4.52 8.76
C LEU A 163 1.02 5.17 7.59
N LEU A 164 1.18 6.48 7.40
CA LEU A 164 0.58 7.17 6.26
C LEU A 164 1.11 6.65 4.92
N HIS A 165 2.40 6.35 4.82
CA HIS A 165 2.99 5.78 3.63
C HIS A 165 2.41 4.40 3.31
N ASP A 166 2.27 3.54 4.31
CA ASP A 166 1.68 2.21 4.17
C ASP A 166 0.20 2.29 3.77
N ASP A 167 -0.57 3.16 4.41
CA ASP A 167 -1.98 3.42 4.07
C ASP A 167 -2.14 3.91 2.63
N LEU A 168 -1.26 4.82 2.18
CA LEU A 168 -1.26 5.31 0.80
C LEU A 168 -0.89 4.20 -0.19
N ASN A 169 0.12 3.39 0.12
CA ASN A 169 0.48 2.25 -0.72
C ASN A 169 -0.66 1.24 -0.81
N GLU A 170 -1.32 0.92 0.30
CA GLU A 170 -2.48 0.05 0.32
C GLU A 170 -3.61 0.63 -0.55
N LEU A 171 -3.92 1.92 -0.40
CA LEU A 171 -4.95 2.58 -1.20
C LEU A 171 -4.62 2.57 -2.70
N LEU A 172 -3.37 2.85 -3.07
CA LEU A 172 -2.91 2.80 -4.46
C LEU A 172 -3.01 1.39 -5.04
N ILE A 173 -2.53 0.37 -4.31
CA ILE A 173 -2.62 -1.03 -4.74
C ILE A 173 -4.08 -1.45 -4.90
N ASN A 174 -4.94 -1.08 -3.95
CA ASN A 174 -6.37 -1.41 -4.00
C ASN A 174 -7.08 -0.71 -5.17
N LEU A 175 -6.78 0.56 -5.43
CA LEU A 175 -7.31 1.31 -6.55
C LEU A 175 -6.85 0.70 -7.88
N LEU A 176 -5.53 0.52 -8.06
CA LEU A 176 -4.97 -0.08 -9.28
C LEU A 176 -5.52 -1.48 -9.54
N LYS A 177 -5.63 -2.31 -8.50
CA LYS A 177 -6.21 -3.66 -8.60
C LYS A 177 -7.69 -3.61 -8.94
N LYS A 178 -8.45 -2.64 -8.40
CA LYS A 178 -9.86 -2.46 -8.72
C LYS A 178 -10.02 -2.01 -10.17
N ASP A 179 -9.27 -0.99 -10.59
CA ASP A 179 -9.34 -0.45 -11.95
C ASP A 179 -8.93 -1.51 -12.98
N SER A 180 -7.83 -2.24 -12.74
CA SER A 180 -7.42 -3.37 -13.59
C SER A 180 -8.48 -4.48 -13.65
N ARG A 181 -9.21 -4.75 -12.56
CA ARG A 181 -10.31 -5.74 -12.57
C ARG A 181 -11.52 -5.26 -13.35
N VAL A 182 -11.83 -3.96 -13.28
CA VAL A 182 -12.91 -3.35 -14.06
C VAL A 182 -12.56 -3.43 -15.54
N ASP A 183 -11.38 -2.94 -15.92
CA ASP A 183 -10.87 -2.97 -17.29
C ASP A 183 -10.83 -4.39 -17.87
N PHE A 184 -10.33 -5.37 -17.11
CA PHE A 184 -10.34 -6.77 -17.53
C PHE A 184 -11.76 -7.32 -17.74
N ASN A 185 -12.71 -6.93 -16.90
CA ASN A 185 -14.10 -7.35 -17.05
C ASN A 185 -14.75 -6.70 -18.27
N ASP A 186 -14.47 -5.42 -18.52
CA ASP A 186 -14.96 -4.71 -19.69
C ASP A 186 -14.42 -5.35 -20.97
N HIS A 187 -13.12 -5.65 -21.04
CA HIS A 187 -12.54 -6.40 -22.16
C HIS A 187 -13.15 -7.79 -22.35
N LYS A 188 -13.45 -8.51 -21.26
CA LYS A 188 -14.13 -9.80 -21.34
C LYS A 188 -15.56 -9.66 -21.88
N ILE A 189 -16.28 -8.64 -21.45
CA ILE A 189 -17.64 -8.34 -21.92
C ILE A 189 -17.59 -7.95 -23.41
N GLU A 190 -16.71 -7.04 -23.79
CA GLU A 190 -16.49 -6.62 -25.18
C GLU A 190 -16.17 -7.82 -26.07
N ASN A 191 -15.23 -8.67 -25.65
CA ASN A 191 -14.88 -9.88 -26.39
C ASN A 191 -16.08 -10.84 -26.53
N THR A 192 -16.84 -11.04 -25.45
CA THR A 192 -18.07 -11.85 -25.49
C THR A 192 -19.13 -11.26 -26.42
N LEU A 193 -19.29 -9.93 -26.42
CA LEU A 193 -20.23 -9.22 -27.29
C LEU A 193 -19.78 -9.33 -28.75
N LEU A 194 -18.49 -9.20 -29.03
CA LEU A 194 -17.91 -9.40 -30.35
C LEU A 194 -18.15 -10.82 -30.84
N HIS A 195 -17.91 -11.84 -30.02
CA HIS A 195 -18.23 -13.23 -30.36
C HIS A 195 -19.72 -13.44 -30.60
N ARG A 196 -20.61 -12.83 -29.80
CA ARG A 196 -22.05 -12.89 -30.05
C ARG A 196 -22.41 -12.23 -31.38
N ASN A 197 -21.85 -11.07 -31.69
CA ASN A 197 -22.09 -10.37 -32.94
C ASN A 197 -21.66 -11.21 -34.14
N ILE A 198 -20.44 -11.79 -34.10
CA ILE A 198 -19.96 -12.72 -35.13
C ILE A 198 -20.92 -13.91 -35.28
N ASN A 199 -21.39 -14.50 -34.17
CA ASN A 199 -22.32 -15.62 -34.23
C ASN A 199 -23.69 -15.23 -34.80
N LEU A 200 -24.20 -14.03 -34.50
CA LEU A 200 -25.45 -13.52 -35.06
C LEU A 200 -25.31 -13.27 -36.55
N THR A 201 -24.26 -12.57 -36.97
CA THR A 201 -23.98 -12.30 -38.39
C THR A 201 -23.75 -13.60 -39.16
N LEU A 202 -23.10 -14.60 -38.57
CA LEU A 202 -22.95 -15.93 -39.16
C LEU A 202 -24.29 -16.64 -39.31
N LYS A 203 -25.16 -16.60 -38.30
CA LYS A 203 -26.51 -17.19 -38.35
C LYS A 203 -27.37 -16.49 -39.40
N ASP A 204 -27.33 -15.16 -39.46
CA ASP A 204 -28.05 -14.38 -40.45
C ASP A 204 -27.55 -14.69 -41.87
N CYS A 205 -26.22 -14.78 -42.04
CA CYS A 205 -25.60 -15.18 -43.30
C CYS A 205 -26.04 -16.59 -43.70
N ASN A 206 -25.96 -17.56 -42.79
CA ASN A 206 -26.38 -18.94 -43.03
C ASN A 206 -27.87 -19.03 -43.39
N ASN A 207 -28.75 -18.30 -42.67
CA ASN A 207 -30.17 -18.25 -42.99
C ASN A 207 -30.43 -17.61 -44.36
N LYS A 208 -29.70 -16.54 -44.69
CA LYS A 208 -29.79 -15.85 -45.98
C LYS A 208 -29.30 -16.72 -47.13
N ILE A 209 -28.20 -17.45 -46.93
CA ILE A 209 -27.66 -18.43 -47.88
C ILE A 209 -28.69 -19.55 -48.07
N GLY A 210 -29.18 -20.16 -46.98
CA GLY A 210 -30.19 -21.21 -47.04
C GLY A 210 -31.44 -20.75 -47.79
N THR A 211 -32.01 -19.60 -47.43
CA THR A 211 -33.20 -19.05 -48.09
C THR A 211 -32.95 -18.73 -49.55
N ARG A 212 -31.78 -18.17 -49.92
CA ARG A 212 -31.45 -17.86 -51.31
C ARG A 212 -31.17 -19.12 -52.13
N ILE A 213 -30.40 -20.06 -51.62
CA ILE A 213 -30.08 -21.30 -52.34
C ILE A 213 -31.35 -22.17 -52.47
N ILE A 214 -32.11 -22.36 -51.39
CA ILE A 214 -33.37 -23.11 -51.43
C ILE A 214 -34.41 -22.39 -52.28
N GLY A 215 -34.50 -21.06 -52.18
CA GLY A 215 -35.38 -20.25 -53.02
C GLY A 215 -35.03 -20.34 -54.50
N ASN A 216 -33.75 -20.22 -54.84
CA ASN A 216 -33.26 -20.33 -56.22
C ASN A 216 -33.42 -21.76 -56.75
N MET A 217 -33.03 -22.79 -55.99
CA MET A 217 -33.23 -24.20 -56.38
C MET A 217 -34.70 -24.52 -56.57
N LYS A 218 -35.58 -24.07 -55.67
CA LYS A 218 -37.03 -24.28 -55.82
C LYS A 218 -37.56 -23.54 -57.04
N SER A 219 -37.13 -22.31 -57.29
CA SER A 219 -37.50 -21.53 -58.48
C SER A 219 -36.99 -22.16 -59.78
N GLU A 220 -35.77 -22.68 -59.79
CA GLU A 220 -35.20 -23.40 -60.92
C GLU A 220 -35.99 -24.69 -61.18
N ILE A 221 -36.31 -25.47 -60.15
CA ILE A 221 -37.14 -26.67 -60.26
C ILE A 221 -38.55 -26.35 -60.76
N GLU A 222 -39.16 -25.26 -60.27
CA GLU A 222 -40.47 -24.78 -60.73
C GLU A 222 -40.41 -24.37 -62.21
N ASN A 223 -39.35 -23.66 -62.61
CA ASN A 223 -39.12 -23.24 -63.98
C ASN A 223 -38.86 -24.43 -64.92
N LEU A 224 -38.06 -25.40 -64.47
CA LEU A 224 -37.84 -26.68 -65.17
C LEU A 224 -39.17 -27.42 -65.36
N ARG A 225 -39.99 -27.54 -64.31
CA ARG A 225 -41.32 -28.17 -64.40
C ARG A 225 -42.23 -27.46 -65.39
N TRP A 226 -42.23 -26.13 -65.40
CA TRP A 226 -43.03 -25.33 -66.32
C TRP A 226 -42.61 -25.57 -67.77
N GLN A 227 -41.30 -25.56 -68.03
CA GLN A 227 -40.75 -25.77 -69.37
C GLN A 227 -40.96 -27.22 -69.85
N THR A 228 -40.76 -28.23 -68.99
CA THR A 228 -40.95 -29.63 -69.35
C THR A 228 -42.41 -29.95 -69.67
N THR A 229 -43.37 -29.41 -68.90
CA THR A 229 -44.81 -29.63 -69.17
C THR A 229 -45.22 -28.97 -70.48
N ARG A 230 -44.78 -27.71 -70.69
CA ARG A 230 -45.06 -26.97 -71.93
C ARG A 230 -44.44 -27.65 -73.14
N SER A 231 -43.18 -28.07 -73.06
CA SER A 231 -42.45 -28.73 -74.15
C SER A 231 -43.00 -30.14 -74.44
N GLY A 232 -43.31 -30.91 -73.41
CA GLY A 232 -43.91 -32.25 -73.56
C GLY A 232 -45.26 -32.21 -74.28
N LEU A 233 -46.10 -31.22 -73.99
CA LEU A 233 -47.36 -31.01 -74.71
C LEU A 233 -47.13 -30.76 -76.21
N PHE A 234 -46.15 -29.91 -76.57
CA PHE A 234 -45.79 -29.68 -77.97
C PHE A 234 -45.26 -30.94 -78.65
N ALA A 235 -44.43 -31.74 -77.98
CA ALA A 235 -43.91 -33.00 -78.52
C ALA A 235 -45.03 -34.00 -78.85
N VAL A 236 -46.02 -34.15 -77.97
CA VAL A 236 -47.18 -35.02 -78.21
C VAL A 236 -48.04 -34.52 -79.37
N LEU A 237 -48.28 -33.21 -79.47
CA LEU A 237 -49.02 -32.62 -80.60
C LEU A 237 -48.31 -32.88 -81.94
N VAL A 238 -46.99 -32.69 -81.98
CA VAL A 238 -46.17 -32.98 -83.18
C VAL A 238 -46.24 -34.46 -83.53
N LEU A 239 -46.14 -35.36 -82.55
CA LEU A 239 -46.25 -36.81 -82.78
C LEU A 239 -47.61 -37.19 -83.38
N VAL A 240 -48.71 -36.67 -82.84
CA VAL A 240 -50.06 -36.93 -83.38
C VAL A 240 -50.17 -36.41 -84.81
N PHE A 241 -49.67 -35.20 -85.09
CA PHE A 241 -49.68 -34.64 -86.44
C PHE A 241 -48.83 -35.46 -87.41
N PHE A 242 -47.69 -35.98 -86.95
CA PHE A 242 -46.81 -36.82 -87.74
C PHE A 242 -47.42 -38.19 -88.04
N ILE A 243 -48.10 -38.82 -87.07
CA ILE A 243 -48.85 -40.07 -87.28
C ILE A 243 -50.00 -39.82 -88.26
N MET A 244 -50.77 -38.74 -88.09
CA MET A 244 -51.85 -38.39 -89.03
C MET A 244 -51.32 -38.14 -90.44
N SER A 245 -50.18 -37.45 -90.55
CA SER A 245 -49.50 -37.22 -91.82
C SER A 245 -49.00 -38.54 -92.42
N GLY A 246 -48.29 -39.37 -91.65
CA GLY A 246 -47.76 -40.66 -92.07
C GLY A 246 -48.84 -41.64 -92.51
N VAL A 247 -49.95 -41.72 -91.78
CA VAL A 247 -51.13 -42.52 -92.19
C VAL A 247 -51.76 -41.94 -93.45
N SER A 248 -51.82 -40.61 -93.60
CA SER A 248 -52.32 -39.98 -94.82
C SER A 248 -51.38 -40.20 -96.00
N ILE A 249 -50.05 -40.24 -95.80
CA ILE A 249 -49.01 -40.63 -96.77
C ILE A 249 -49.19 -42.10 -97.16
N SER A 250 -49.33 -42.97 -96.17
CA SER A 250 -49.44 -44.41 -96.40
C SER A 250 -50.75 -44.74 -97.11
N LYS A 251 -51.87 -44.10 -96.77
CA LYS A 251 -53.13 -44.25 -97.49
C LYS A 251 -53.04 -43.81 -98.95
N ARG A 252 -52.29 -42.74 -99.28
CA ARG A 252 -52.08 -42.31 -100.67
C ARG A 252 -51.12 -43.23 -101.45
N ILE A 253 -50.09 -43.78 -100.78
CA ILE A 253 -49.12 -44.71 -101.39
C ILE A 253 -49.66 -46.14 -101.53
N ALA A 254 -50.51 -46.61 -100.60
CA ALA A 254 -51.13 -47.94 -100.64
C ALA A 254 -52.24 -48.07 -101.69
N THR A 255 -52.78 -46.94 -102.19
CA THR A 255 -53.63 -46.94 -103.40
C THR A 255 -52.85 -47.08 -104.71
N ASP A 256 -51.50 -47.10 -104.67
CA ASP A 256 -50.67 -46.96 -105.87
C ASP A 256 -49.65 -48.10 -106.08
N ASN A 257 -49.79 -49.24 -105.39
CA ASN A 257 -48.86 -50.37 -105.54
C ASN A 257 -49.60 -51.71 -105.67
N ASP A 258 -50.16 -51.96 -106.85
CA ASP A 258 -50.44 -53.30 -107.36
C ASP A 258 -49.54 -53.56 -108.59
N LYS A 259 -48.31 -54.04 -108.33
CA LYS A 259 -47.66 -55.19 -109.00
C LYS A 259 -46.16 -55.33 -108.64
N PRO A 260 -45.63 -56.56 -108.60
CA PRO A 260 -44.45 -56.89 -107.79
C PRO A 260 -43.24 -57.44 -108.59
N VAL A 261 -42.10 -57.61 -107.87
CA VAL A 261 -40.93 -58.50 -108.16
C VAL A 261 -39.95 -57.91 -109.21
N GLU A 262 -38.62 -57.86 -109.01
CA GLU A 262 -37.71 -59.01 -108.90
C GLU A 262 -36.28 -58.63 -108.42
N VAL A 263 -35.60 -59.60 -107.81
CA VAL A 263 -34.28 -59.54 -107.15
C VAL A 263 -33.24 -60.22 -108.05
N ILE A 264 -32.10 -59.58 -108.36
CA ILE A 264 -30.92 -60.31 -108.92
C ILE A 264 -29.59 -59.77 -108.34
N LEU A 265 -28.75 -60.73 -107.98
CA LEU A 265 -27.45 -60.70 -107.29
C LEU A 265 -26.28 -60.81 -108.31
N HIS A 266 -25.08 -60.48 -107.84
CA HIS A 266 -23.71 -60.83 -108.33
C HIS A 266 -23.07 -60.00 -109.47
N THR A 267 -21.74 -59.79 -109.61
CA THR A 267 -20.49 -59.84 -108.78
C THR A 267 -19.33 -59.46 -109.75
N ILE A 268 -18.21 -58.95 -109.21
CA ILE A 268 -16.81 -58.84 -109.78
C ILE A 268 -16.32 -57.52 -110.42
N GLU A 269 -15.29 -56.98 -109.72
CA GLU A 269 -14.14 -56.06 -109.98
C GLU A 269 -13.46 -56.11 -111.37
N PRO A 270 -12.65 -55.11 -111.82
CA PRO A 270 -11.46 -54.58 -111.11
C PRO A 270 -11.05 -53.09 -111.29
N GLU A 271 -10.05 -52.67 -110.47
CA GLU A 271 -8.94 -51.70 -110.63
C GLU A 271 -9.01 -50.59 -111.71
N GLU A 272 -8.57 -49.34 -111.50
CA GLU A 272 -7.30 -48.90 -110.89
C GLU A 272 -7.30 -47.36 -110.72
N SER A 273 -6.54 -46.88 -109.71
CA SER A 273 -5.81 -45.58 -109.67
C SER A 273 -6.62 -44.26 -109.67
N SER A 274 -6.28 -43.22 -108.93
CA SER A 274 -5.12 -42.94 -108.08
C SER A 274 -5.47 -41.73 -107.21
N GLU A 275 -5.00 -41.79 -105.96
CA GLU A 275 -4.25 -40.73 -105.28
C GLU A 275 -4.93 -39.37 -105.02
N ASN A 276 -4.74 -38.71 -103.89
CA ASN A 276 -3.97 -38.99 -102.68
C ASN A 276 -4.48 -37.96 -101.66
N GLU A 277 -4.73 -38.41 -100.43
CA GLU A 277 -3.96 -38.07 -99.24
C GLU A 277 -4.24 -36.68 -98.64
N SER A 278 -4.26 -36.49 -97.33
CA SER A 278 -4.14 -37.39 -96.18
C SER A 278 -4.32 -36.55 -94.92
N GLY A 279 -4.58 -37.24 -93.81
CA GLY A 279 -4.33 -36.72 -92.46
C GLY A 279 -5.62 -36.41 -91.70
N GLU A 280 -6.39 -37.38 -91.17
CA GLU A 280 -6.04 -38.31 -90.06
C GLU A 280 -5.55 -37.58 -88.80
N GLN A 281 -5.97 -37.89 -87.57
CA GLN A 281 -6.64 -39.05 -86.98
C GLN A 281 -7.04 -38.64 -85.54
N GLN A 282 -8.23 -38.99 -85.04
CA GLN A 282 -8.53 -40.14 -84.13
C GLN A 282 -7.94 -40.00 -82.70
N LEU A 283 -8.47 -40.61 -81.63
CA LEU A 283 -9.71 -41.32 -81.30
C LEU A 283 -9.54 -41.71 -79.82
N SER A 284 -10.66 -41.72 -79.09
CA SER A 284 -11.04 -42.53 -77.92
C SER A 284 -9.99 -43.23 -77.04
N ASP A 285 -10.19 -43.01 -75.73
CA ASP A 285 -10.20 -43.97 -74.60
C ASP A 285 -9.04 -44.95 -74.33
N GLY A 286 -8.73 -45.05 -73.04
CA GLY A 286 -8.28 -46.30 -72.42
C GLY A 286 -7.12 -46.18 -71.42
N GLU A 287 -7.47 -45.91 -70.16
CA GLU A 287 -7.04 -46.66 -68.95
C GLU A 287 -5.71 -47.43 -68.97
N ASP A 288 -4.73 -47.03 -68.15
CA ASP A 288 -4.10 -47.85 -67.09
C ASP A 288 -2.89 -47.11 -66.43
N ARG A 289 -2.84 -47.19 -65.08
CA ARG A 289 -1.72 -46.91 -64.13
C ARG A 289 -1.19 -45.49 -63.91
#